data_AF-A0A7I8KEX4-F1
#
_entry.id   AF-A0A7I8KEX4-F1
#
_cell.length_a   1.000
_cell.length_b   1.000
_cell.length_c   1.000
_cell.angle_alpha   90.00
_cell.angle_beta   90.00
_cell.angle_gamma   90.00
#
_symmetry.space_group_name_H-M   'P 1'
#
loop_
_entity.id
_entity.type
_entity.pdbx_description
1 polymer ?
#
loop_
_entity_poly.entity_id
_entity_poly.type
_entity_poly.pdbx_seq_one_letter_code
_entity_poly.pdbx_strand_id
1 'polypeptide(L)'
;MASTKVELLQLDKKTNFTLWQVKMKAVLMQLDLEDALFPTIPASWTEDHKKMVNQKALTQIQLHLTNDIIRDVQKETKAHKLWSRLDEICMVKIVTRQNLDLCSLLLMSLPSSFSGFWDILFYGSKGLSLESIYEALSSKEIICKFSKMTTLSQAEGLVIRRRDLER
;
A
#
# COMPACT_ATOMS: atom_id res chain seq x y z
N MET A 1 -15.23 10.37 39.74
CA MET A 1 -14.78 9.19 38.96
C MET A 1 -13.98 9.72 37.79
N ALA A 2 -12.73 9.28 37.64
CA ALA A 2 -11.80 9.82 36.65
C ALA A 2 -12.33 9.53 35.24
N SER A 3 -12.72 10.58 34.53
CA SER A 3 -12.99 10.51 33.09
C SER A 3 -11.65 10.22 32.42
N THR A 4 -11.35 8.93 32.19
CA THR A 4 -10.20 8.53 31.39
C THR A 4 -10.51 8.95 29.96
N LYS A 5 -10.13 10.19 29.65
CA LYS A 5 -10.05 10.73 28.31
C LYS A 5 -9.02 9.85 27.59
N VAL A 6 -9.50 8.80 26.91
CA VAL A 6 -8.66 7.97 26.07
C VAL A 6 -8.18 8.88 24.96
N GLU A 7 -6.93 9.34 25.04
CA GLU A 7 -6.28 10.06 23.95
C GLU A 7 -6.05 9.07 22.81
N LEU A 8 -7.07 8.94 21.97
CA LEU A 8 -6.96 8.24 20.70
C LEU A 8 -6.08 9.07 19.78
N LEU A 9 -4.92 8.51 19.43
CA LEU A 9 -4.15 8.99 18.30
C LEU A 9 -5.03 8.96 17.06
N GLN A 10 -5.04 10.07 16.32
CA GLN A 10 -5.73 10.12 15.02
C GLN A 10 -5.18 9.02 14.12
N LEU A 11 -6.06 8.37 13.36
CA LEU A 11 -5.65 7.45 12.33
C LEU A 11 -4.90 8.26 11.26
N ASP A 12 -3.58 8.10 11.22
CA ASP A 12 -2.74 8.60 10.15
C ASP A 12 -2.39 7.45 9.21
N LYS A 13 -1.95 7.79 8.00
CA LYS A 13 -1.43 6.85 7.01
C LYS A 13 -0.26 6.01 7.54
N LYS A 14 0.39 6.41 8.64
CA LYS A 14 1.52 5.70 9.26
C LYS A 14 1.13 4.85 10.47
N THR A 15 -0.01 5.10 11.09
CA THR A 15 -0.42 4.42 12.33
C THR A 15 -0.86 2.99 12.04
N ASN A 16 -0.58 2.06 12.94
CA ASN A 16 -1.03 0.67 12.79
C ASN A 16 -2.57 0.61 12.88
N PHE A 17 -3.21 0.35 11.75
CA PHE A 17 -4.67 0.32 11.63
C PHE A 17 -5.30 -0.71 12.56
N THR A 18 -4.70 -1.88 12.75
CA THR A 18 -5.27 -2.92 13.63
C THR A 18 -5.31 -2.45 15.08
N LEU A 19 -4.25 -1.76 15.54
CA LEU A 19 -4.19 -1.18 16.87
C LEU A 19 -5.20 -0.02 17.02
N TRP A 20 -5.31 0.84 16.01
CA TRP A 20 -6.30 1.92 16.01
C TRP A 20 -7.73 1.38 16.02
N GLN A 21 -8.02 0.36 15.22
CA GLN A 21 -9.33 -0.29 15.11
C GLN A 21 -9.78 -0.86 16.45
N VAL A 22 -8.89 -1.56 17.18
CA VAL A 22 -9.17 -2.09 18.52
C VAL A 22 -9.49 -0.97 19.51
N LYS A 23 -8.66 0.09 19.52
CA LYS A 23 -8.89 1.24 20.41
C LYS A 23 -10.19 1.97 20.07
N MET A 24 -10.51 2.07 18.78
CA MET A 24 -11.69 2.76 18.29
C MET A 24 -12.97 2.00 18.63
N LYS A 25 -12.96 0.67 18.49
CA LYS A 25 -14.05 -0.19 18.98
C LYS A 25 -14.25 -0.03 20.49
N ALA A 26 -13.18 0.03 21.28
CA ALA A 26 -13.28 0.26 22.72
C ALA A 26 -13.94 1.62 23.07
N VAL A 27 -13.65 2.67 22.31
CA VAL A 27 -14.30 3.99 22.50
C VAL A 27 -15.77 3.97 22.10
N LEU A 28 -16.12 3.29 21.01
CA LEU A 28 -17.53 3.13 20.62
C LEU A 28 -18.30 2.27 21.61
N MET A 29 -17.68 1.23 22.18
CA MET A 29 -18.23 0.42 23.26
C MET A 29 -18.45 1.26 24.54
N GLN A 30 -17.51 2.15 24.89
CA GLN A 30 -17.66 3.06 26.02
C GLN A 30 -18.80 4.07 25.85
N LEU A 31 -19.21 4.35 24.61
CA LEU A 31 -20.28 5.28 24.28
C LEU A 31 -21.62 4.60 23.99
N ASP A 32 -21.72 3.26 24.13
CA ASP A 32 -22.85 2.43 23.69
C ASP A 32 -23.24 2.67 22.22
N LEU A 33 -22.23 2.83 21.35
CA LEU A 33 -22.40 3.09 19.91
C LEU A 33 -21.93 1.91 19.04
N GLU A 34 -21.52 0.80 19.65
CA GLU A 34 -20.97 -0.36 18.94
C GLU A 34 -22.01 -0.99 17.99
N ASP A 35 -23.29 -1.00 18.39
CA ASP A 35 -24.41 -1.52 17.59
C ASP A 35 -24.56 -0.82 16.23
N ALA A 36 -24.05 0.41 16.08
CA ALA A 36 -24.08 1.16 14.83
C ALA A 36 -23.08 0.65 13.77
N LEU A 37 -22.07 -0.12 14.19
CA LEU A 37 -21.09 -0.73 13.30
C LEU A 37 -21.61 -1.99 12.62
N PHE A 38 -22.61 -2.65 13.24
CA PHE A 38 -23.19 -3.87 12.71
C PHE A 38 -24.32 -3.57 11.72
N PRO A 39 -24.48 -4.40 10.66
CA PRO A 39 -25.59 -4.27 9.74
C PRO A 39 -26.94 -4.63 10.39
N THR A 40 -26.91 -5.40 11.48
CA THR A 40 -28.07 -5.88 12.22
C THR A 40 -28.26 -5.02 13.46
N ILE A 41 -28.89 -3.86 13.31
CA ILE A 41 -29.24 -2.98 14.44
C ILE A 41 -30.41 -3.65 15.21
N PRO A 42 -30.47 -3.57 16.56
CA PRO A 42 -31.57 -4.12 17.33
C PRO A 42 -32.94 -3.63 16.84
N ALA A 43 -33.87 -4.58 16.62
CA ALA A 43 -35.23 -4.28 16.18
C ALA A 43 -36.05 -3.48 17.21
N SER A 44 -35.58 -3.40 18.45
CA SER A 44 -36.19 -2.67 19.57
C SER A 44 -36.09 -1.15 19.43
N TRP A 45 -35.26 -0.63 18.53
CA TRP A 45 -35.03 0.82 18.41
C TRP A 45 -35.94 1.49 17.38
N THR A 46 -36.43 2.67 17.72
CA THR A 46 -37.14 3.57 16.79
C THR A 46 -36.21 4.04 15.68
N GLU A 47 -36.74 4.26 14.47
CA GLU A 47 -35.94 4.69 13.31
C GLU A 47 -35.14 5.98 13.58
N ASP A 48 -35.71 6.91 14.36
CA ASP A 48 -35.01 8.13 14.78
C ASP A 48 -33.83 7.86 15.71
N HIS A 49 -33.99 6.91 16.63
CA HIS A 49 -32.92 6.50 17.54
C HIS A 49 -31.79 5.81 16.77
N LYS A 50 -32.13 4.94 15.80
CA LYS A 50 -31.15 4.31 14.90
C LYS A 50 -30.37 5.34 14.10
N LYS A 51 -31.05 6.35 13.55
CA LYS A 51 -30.42 7.44 12.80
C LYS A 51 -29.50 8.27 13.69
N MET A 52 -29.92 8.59 14.91
CA MET A 52 -29.12 9.35 15.87
C MET A 52 -27.85 8.59 16.28
N VAL A 53 -27.96 7.30 16.63
CA VAL A 53 -26.82 6.46 17.01
C VAL A 53 -25.84 6.31 15.85
N ASN A 54 -26.35 6.09 14.64
CA ASN A 54 -25.54 6.01 13.42
C ASN A 54 -24.80 7.33 13.13
N GLN A 55 -25.47 8.48 13.22
CA GLN A 55 -24.83 9.79 13.06
C GLN A 55 -23.78 10.05 14.12
N LYS A 56 -24.08 9.72 15.38
CA LYS A 56 -23.13 9.90 16.49
C LYS A 56 -21.89 9.02 16.31
N ALA A 57 -22.07 7.75 15.93
CA ALA A 57 -20.97 6.85 15.60
C ALA A 57 -20.15 7.37 14.41
N LEU A 58 -20.79 7.84 13.33
CA LEU A 58 -20.10 8.46 12.19
C LEU A 58 -19.24 9.64 12.60
N THR A 59 -19.80 10.59 13.36
CA THR A 59 -19.06 11.78 13.80
C THR A 59 -17.90 11.40 14.71
N GLN A 60 -18.10 10.47 15.64
CA GLN A 60 -17.00 9.96 16.47
C GLN A 60 -15.91 9.33 15.62
N ILE A 61 -16.27 8.52 14.61
CA ILE A 61 -15.28 7.94 13.72
C ILE A 61 -14.50 9.01 12.97
N GLN A 62 -15.19 9.96 12.34
CA GLN A 62 -14.56 11.03 11.59
C GLN A 62 -13.63 11.91 12.43
N LEU A 63 -13.96 12.19 13.69
CA LEU A 63 -13.11 13.00 14.60
C LEU A 63 -11.76 12.35 14.89
N HIS A 64 -11.70 11.01 14.85
CA HIS A 64 -10.49 10.24 15.10
C HIS A 64 -9.73 9.85 13.82
N LEU A 65 -10.11 10.41 12.66
CA LEU A 65 -9.41 10.25 11.39
C LEU A 65 -8.58 11.50 11.04
N THR A 66 -7.47 11.32 10.32
CA THR A 66 -6.72 12.44 9.72
C THR A 66 -7.42 12.95 8.46
N ASN A 67 -7.26 14.24 8.13
CA ASN A 67 -7.85 14.91 6.96
C ASN A 67 -7.70 14.13 5.64
N ASP A 68 -6.55 13.48 5.45
CA ASP A 68 -6.28 12.67 4.27
C ASP A 68 -7.22 11.47 4.14
N ILE A 69 -7.52 10.79 5.24
CA ILE A 69 -8.43 9.64 5.28
C ILE A 69 -9.88 10.13 5.25
N ILE A 70 -10.17 11.27 5.88
CA ILE A 70 -11.49 11.90 5.81
C ILE A 70 -11.87 12.18 4.36
N ARG A 71 -10.96 12.72 3.54
CA ARG A 71 -11.21 12.95 2.10
C ARG A 71 -11.61 11.68 1.33
N ASP A 72 -11.02 10.54 1.69
CA ASP A 72 -11.28 9.26 1.02
C ASP A 72 -12.63 8.65 1.45
N VAL A 73 -13.11 8.98 2.66
CA VAL A 73 -14.24 8.32 3.32
C VAL A 73 -15.48 9.23 3.49
N GLN A 74 -15.37 10.54 3.18
CA GLN A 74 -16.44 11.54 3.32
C GLN A 74 -17.76 11.19 2.60
N LYS A 75 -17.71 10.34 1.57
CA LYS A 75 -18.88 9.94 0.78
C LYS A 75 -19.84 9.02 1.55
N GLU A 76 -19.39 8.40 2.62
CA GLU A 76 -20.17 7.38 3.34
C GLU A 76 -21.08 8.00 4.41
N THR A 77 -22.39 7.77 4.27
CA THR A 77 -23.44 8.32 5.14
C THR A 77 -23.91 7.35 6.22
N LYS A 78 -23.30 6.16 6.31
CA LYS A 78 -23.61 5.13 7.33
C LYS A 78 -22.34 4.67 8.02
N ALA A 79 -22.36 4.54 9.35
CA ALA A 79 -21.23 4.12 10.18
C ALA A 79 -20.68 2.76 9.75
N HIS A 80 -21.56 1.77 9.53
CA HIS A 80 -21.18 0.46 9.01
C HIS A 80 -20.44 0.56 7.65
N LYS A 81 -20.95 1.34 6.70
CA LYS A 81 -20.31 1.48 5.37
C LYS A 81 -18.97 2.19 5.47
N LEU A 82 -18.91 3.24 6.28
CA LEU A 82 -17.68 3.98 6.58
C LEU A 82 -16.62 3.04 7.19
N TRP A 83 -17.04 2.17 8.11
CA TRP A 83 -16.17 1.18 8.75
C TRP A 83 -15.63 0.15 7.75
N SER A 84 -16.49 -0.42 6.90
CA SER A 84 -16.07 -1.35 5.85
C SER A 84 -15.14 -0.70 4.84
N ARG A 85 -15.38 0.57 4.48
CA ARG A 85 -14.53 1.33 3.55
C ARG A 85 -13.15 1.61 4.15
N LEU A 86 -13.08 1.91 5.45
CA LEU A 86 -11.81 2.05 6.17
C LEU A 86 -11.01 0.75 6.13
N ASP A 87 -11.67 -0.38 6.36
CA ASP A 87 -11.03 -1.70 6.31
C ASP A 87 -10.44 -1.99 4.91
N GLU A 88 -11.21 -1.73 3.85
CA GLU A 88 -10.75 -1.88 2.46
C GLU A 88 -9.52 -1.00 2.16
N ILE A 89 -9.58 0.29 2.50
CA ILE A 89 -8.48 1.23 2.27
C ILE A 89 -7.23 0.81 3.05
N CYS A 90 -7.40 0.36 4.29
CA CYS A 90 -6.31 -0.07 5.14
C CYS A 90 -5.70 -1.40 4.68
N MET A 91 -6.52 -2.38 4.24
CA MET A 91 -6.02 -3.62 3.65
C MET A 91 -5.19 -3.35 2.39
N VAL A 92 -5.70 -2.57 1.44
CA VAL A 92 -4.97 -2.22 0.21
C VAL A 92 -3.65 -1.50 0.54
N LYS A 93 -3.65 -0.60 1.54
CA LYS A 93 -2.45 0.12 1.97
C LYS A 93 -1.42 -0.76 2.69
N ILE A 94 -1.86 -1.72 3.52
CA ILE A 94 -0.95 -2.66 4.18
C ILE A 94 -0.29 -3.57 3.14
N VAL A 95 -1.09 -4.12 2.22
CA VAL A 95 -0.60 -5.00 1.15
C VAL A 95 0.37 -4.25 0.23
N THR A 96 0.06 -3.01 -0.16
CA THR A 96 0.98 -2.20 -1.00
C THR A 96 2.29 -1.86 -0.28
N ARG A 97 2.28 -1.60 1.03
CA ARG A 97 3.51 -1.41 1.80
C ARG A 97 4.35 -2.68 1.91
N GLN A 98 3.72 -3.80 2.27
CA GLN A 98 4.42 -5.08 2.33
C GLN A 98 5.05 -5.43 0.99
N ASN A 99 4.30 -5.24 -0.11
CA ASN A 99 4.83 -5.43 -1.45
C ASN A 99 5.99 -4.49 -1.75
N LEU A 100 5.93 -3.20 -1.37
CA LEU A 100 7.04 -2.27 -1.54
C LEU A 100 8.30 -2.72 -0.79
N ASP A 101 8.14 -3.17 0.46
CA ASP A 101 9.25 -3.66 1.28
C ASP A 101 9.87 -4.94 0.67
N LEU A 102 9.04 -5.90 0.25
CA LEU A 102 9.49 -7.12 -0.44
C LEU A 102 10.19 -6.79 -1.77
N CYS A 103 9.64 -5.85 -2.54
CA CYS A 103 10.23 -5.38 -3.79
C CYS A 103 11.59 -4.75 -3.52
N SER A 104 11.73 -3.90 -2.51
CA SER A 104 13.00 -3.32 -2.11
C SER A 104 14.01 -4.39 -1.70
N LEU A 105 13.59 -5.42 -0.95
CA LEU A 105 14.44 -6.52 -0.54
C LEU A 105 14.93 -7.36 -1.73
N LEU A 106 14.03 -7.69 -2.67
CA LEU A 106 14.37 -8.35 -3.92
C LEU A 106 15.39 -7.52 -4.72
N LEU A 107 15.18 -6.20 -4.76
CA LEU A 107 16.05 -5.25 -5.44
C LEU A 107 17.47 -5.23 -4.89
N MET A 108 17.62 -5.28 -3.56
CA MET A 108 18.92 -5.29 -2.89
C MET A 108 19.69 -6.60 -3.11
N SER A 109 19.01 -7.68 -3.51
CA SER A 109 19.65 -8.97 -3.82
C SER A 109 20.20 -9.08 -5.24
N LEU A 110 19.87 -8.11 -6.10
CA LEU A 110 20.23 -8.16 -7.52
C LEU A 110 21.64 -7.59 -7.78
N PRO A 111 22.37 -8.12 -8.78
CA PRO A 111 23.74 -7.69 -9.07
C PRO A 111 23.85 -6.19 -9.40
N SER A 112 25.00 -5.59 -9.13
CA SER A 112 25.27 -4.15 -9.36
C SER A 112 25.09 -3.69 -10.82
N SER A 113 25.13 -4.61 -11.79
CA SER A 113 24.76 -4.36 -13.19
C SER A 113 23.29 -3.91 -13.37
N PHE A 114 22.48 -4.01 -12.31
CA PHE A 114 21.12 -3.50 -12.27
C PHE A 114 20.96 -2.12 -11.62
N SER A 115 22.03 -1.49 -11.11
CA SER A 115 21.92 -0.22 -10.36
C SER A 115 21.26 0.93 -11.13
N GLY A 116 21.68 1.20 -12.36
CA GLY A 116 21.09 2.30 -13.14
C GLY A 116 19.63 2.05 -13.56
N PHE A 117 19.22 0.78 -13.61
CA PHE A 117 17.82 0.44 -13.83
C PHE A 117 16.98 0.65 -12.56
N TRP A 118 17.58 0.47 -11.37
CA TRP A 118 16.93 0.75 -10.09
C TRP A 118 16.53 2.20 -9.93
N ASP A 119 17.43 3.13 -10.26
CA ASP A 119 17.12 4.56 -10.16
C ASP A 119 15.97 4.94 -11.12
N ILE A 120 15.99 4.43 -12.35
CA ILE A 120 14.93 4.69 -13.33
C ILE A 120 13.58 4.12 -12.85
N LEU A 121 13.59 2.92 -12.26
CA LEU A 121 12.38 2.25 -11.78
C LEU A 121 11.81 2.92 -10.51
N PHE A 122 12.66 3.29 -9.55
CA PHE A 122 12.25 3.92 -8.29
C PHE A 122 11.81 5.38 -8.46
N TYR A 123 12.52 6.16 -9.28
CA TYR A 123 12.20 7.58 -9.47
C TYR A 123 11.18 7.82 -10.60
N GLY A 124 11.06 6.87 -11.53
CA GLY A 124 10.14 6.99 -12.67
C GLY A 124 8.70 6.54 -12.38
N SER A 125 8.46 5.69 -11.38
CA SER A 125 7.14 5.10 -11.15
C SER A 125 6.40 5.71 -9.95
N LYS A 126 5.13 6.11 -10.15
CA LYS A 126 4.26 6.67 -9.09
C LYS A 126 3.62 5.61 -8.19
N GLY A 127 3.95 4.33 -8.38
CA GLY A 127 3.44 3.21 -7.61
C GLY A 127 4.01 1.91 -8.17
N LEU A 128 4.73 1.17 -7.32
CA LEU A 128 5.36 -0.09 -7.68
C LEU A 128 4.41 -1.25 -7.35
N SER A 129 4.02 -2.01 -8.37
CA SER A 129 3.46 -3.35 -8.18
C SER A 129 4.54 -4.40 -8.44
N LEU A 130 4.47 -5.53 -7.75
CA LEU A 130 5.42 -6.64 -7.94
C LEU A 130 5.44 -7.14 -9.39
N GLU A 131 4.29 -7.08 -10.05
CA GLU A 131 4.09 -7.44 -11.46
C GLU A 131 4.82 -6.48 -12.40
N SER A 132 4.73 -5.17 -12.16
CA SER A 132 5.47 -4.17 -12.95
C SER A 132 6.99 -4.33 -12.81
N ILE A 133 7.48 -4.74 -11.64
CA ILE A 133 8.90 -4.99 -11.40
C ILE A 133 9.35 -6.28 -12.11
N TYR A 134 8.53 -7.33 -12.06
CA TYR A 134 8.81 -8.60 -12.74
C TYR A 134 8.87 -8.43 -14.26
N GLU A 135 7.91 -7.71 -14.86
CA GLU A 135 7.91 -7.42 -16.29
C GLU A 135 9.14 -6.60 -16.70
N ALA A 136 9.47 -5.57 -15.91
CA ALA A 136 10.60 -4.72 -16.18
C ALA A 136 11.93 -5.48 -16.02
N LEU A 137 12.04 -6.37 -15.03
CA LEU A 137 13.19 -7.26 -14.86
C LEU A 137 13.32 -8.29 -15.99
N SER A 138 12.22 -8.93 -16.38
CA SER A 138 12.18 -9.92 -17.46
C SER A 138 12.56 -9.29 -18.80
N SER A 139 12.04 -8.09 -19.07
CA SER A 139 12.40 -7.30 -20.25
C SER A 139 13.90 -6.97 -20.28
N LYS A 140 14.46 -6.52 -19.15
CA LYS A 140 15.90 -6.23 -19.05
C LYS A 140 16.76 -7.48 -19.13
N GLU A 141 16.32 -8.61 -18.58
CA GLU A 141 17.04 -9.89 -18.69
C GLU A 141 17.19 -10.31 -20.16
N ILE A 142 16.13 -10.16 -20.97
CA ILE A 142 16.18 -10.41 -22.42
C ILE A 142 17.22 -9.49 -23.09
N ILE A 143 17.23 -8.20 -22.74
CA ILE A 143 18.19 -7.23 -23.28
C ILE A 143 19.64 -7.61 -22.92
N CYS A 144 19.90 -7.99 -21.66
CA CYS A 144 21.24 -8.43 -21.22
C CYS A 144 21.67 -9.76 -21.87
N LYS A 145 20.76 -10.70 -22.11
CA LYS A 145 21.05 -11.94 -22.83
C LYS A 145 21.38 -11.66 -24.30
N PHE A 146 20.61 -10.79 -24.95
CA PHE A 146 20.83 -10.40 -26.33
C PHE A 146 22.18 -9.69 -26.50
N SER A 147 22.53 -8.74 -25.62
CA SER A 147 23.81 -8.03 -25.70
C SER A 147 25.02 -8.97 -25.58
N LYS A 148 24.96 -9.96 -24.68
CA LYS A 148 26.03 -10.97 -24.49
C LYS A 148 26.20 -11.87 -25.71
N MET A 149 25.10 -12.19 -26.39
CA MET A 149 25.12 -13.02 -27.59
C MET A 149 25.69 -12.28 -28.80
N THR A 150 25.41 -10.98 -28.94
CA THR A 150 25.99 -10.13 -29.99
C THR A 150 27.49 -9.91 -29.81
N THR A 151 27.97 -9.78 -28.56
CA THR A 151 29.42 -9.65 -28.28
C THR A 151 30.22 -10.90 -28.55
N LEU A 152 29.62 -12.10 -28.42
CA LEU A 152 30.30 -13.36 -28.75
C LEU A 152 30.37 -13.55 -30.27
N SER A 153 29.31 -13.18 -31.00
CA SER A 153 29.24 -13.26 -32.46
C SER A 153 30.17 -12.25 -33.17
N GLN A 154 30.33 -11.04 -32.63
CA GLN A 154 31.25 -10.04 -33.20
C GLN A 154 32.75 -10.30 -32.91
N ALA A 155 33.10 -11.17 -31.96
CA ALA A 155 34.48 -11.41 -31.56
C ALA A 155 35.21 -12.53 -32.35
N GLU A 156 34.49 -13.33 -33.14
CA GLU A 156 35.08 -14.47 -33.88
C GLU A 156 35.58 -14.16 -35.30
N GLY A 157 35.47 -12.92 -35.78
CA GLY A 157 35.82 -12.59 -37.16
C GLY A 157 36.61 -11.30 -37.29
N LEU A 158 37.93 -11.36 -37.07
CA LEU A 158 38.95 -10.53 -37.75
C LEU A 158 40.35 -10.86 -37.18
N VAL A 159 40.84 -12.09 -37.40
CA VAL A 159 42.28 -12.35 -37.32
C VAL A 159 42.88 -11.94 -38.66
N ILE A 160 43.39 -10.70 -38.73
CA ILE A 160 44.21 -10.25 -39.86
C ILE A 160 45.53 -11.02 -39.78
N ARG A 161 45.64 -12.11 -40.54
CA ARG A 161 46.87 -12.89 -40.72
C ARG A 161 47.86 -12.03 -41.50
N ARG A 162 48.96 -11.62 -40.85
CA ARG A 162 50.08 -10.87 -41.44
C ARG A 162 50.56 -11.51 -42.75
N ARG A 163 50.86 -10.68 -43.75
CA ARG A 163 51.95 -10.97 -44.69
C ARG A 163 53.08 -9.99 -44.40
N ASP A 164 54.02 -10.44 -43.60
CA ASP A 164 55.37 -9.89 -43.58
C ASP A 164 56.01 -10.33 -44.91
N LEU A 165 56.27 -9.39 -45.82
CA LEU A 165 57.13 -9.63 -46.97
C LEU A 165 58.44 -8.89 -46.71
N GLU A 166 59.43 -9.65 -46.26
CA GLU A 166 60.84 -9.25 -46.22
C GLU A 166 61.42 -9.20 -47.65
N ARG A 167 62.32 -8.22 -47.85
CA ARG A 167 63.31 -8.04 -48.94
C ARG A 167 62.84 -7.44 -50.26
#